data_AF-A0AAU9RFZ7-F1
#
_entry.id   AF-A0AAU9RFZ7-F1
#
_cell.length_a   1.000
_cell.length_b   1.000
_cell.length_c   1.000
_cell.angle_alpha   90.00
_cell.angle_beta   90.00
_cell.angle_gamma   90.00
#
_symmetry.space_group_name_H-M   'P 1'
#
loop_
_entity.id
_entity.type
_entity.pdbx_description
1 polymer ?
#
loop_
_entity_poly.entity_id
_entity_poly.type
_entity_poly.pdbx_seq_one_letter_code
_entity_poly.pdbx_strand_id
1 'polypeptide(L)'
;MKMTKTLERYQRCCFNPQDNSVEHEAQSWYQEVSKLRAKYESLQRTQRLYHQPCFSASRHLLGEDLGPLSVKELQNLEKQLEGALAQTRQRKTQMMIEQMEELRRK
;
A
#
# COMPACT_ATOMS: atom_id res chain seq x y z
N MET A 1 -59.67 12.58 -27.94
CA MET A 1 -59.28 11.28 -28.54
C MET A 1 -57.94 11.27 -29.32
N LYS A 2 -57.07 12.30 -29.19
CA LYS A 2 -55.73 12.31 -29.84
C LYS A 2 -54.57 12.01 -28.86
N MET A 3 -54.78 12.26 -27.56
CA MET A 3 -53.73 12.12 -26.53
C MET A 3 -53.41 10.66 -26.20
N THR A 4 -54.42 9.78 -26.19
CA THR A 4 -54.25 8.34 -25.95
C THR A 4 -53.43 7.67 -27.05
N LYS A 5 -53.65 8.04 -28.32
CA LYS A 5 -52.88 7.53 -29.46
C LYS A 5 -51.41 7.98 -29.41
N THR A 6 -51.14 9.19 -28.95
CA THR A 6 -49.77 9.69 -28.77
C THR A 6 -49.06 8.96 -27.63
N LEU A 7 -49.76 8.69 -26.53
CA LEU A 7 -49.26 7.91 -25.38
C LEU A 7 -48.95 6.47 -25.76
N GLU A 8 -49.84 5.81 -26.49
CA GLU A 8 -49.63 4.44 -26.98
C GLU A 8 -48.42 4.35 -27.93
N ARG A 9 -48.23 5.37 -28.78
CA ARG A 9 -47.07 5.41 -29.68
C ARG A 9 -45.75 5.60 -28.91
N TYR A 10 -45.77 6.42 -27.86
CA TYR A 10 -44.62 6.57 -26.96
C TYR A 10 -44.32 5.27 -26.20
N GLN A 11 -45.33 4.62 -25.64
CA GLN A 11 -45.16 3.32 -24.98
C GLN A 11 -44.58 2.27 -25.93
N ARG A 12 -45.05 2.23 -27.19
CA ARG A 12 -44.52 1.30 -28.20
C ARG A 12 -43.06 1.57 -28.59
N CYS A 13 -42.62 2.83 -28.55
CA CYS A 13 -41.22 3.18 -28.80
C CYS A 13 -40.31 2.87 -27.61
N CYS A 14 -40.76 3.09 -26.37
CA CYS A 14 -40.00 2.80 -25.16
C CYS A 14 -39.93 1.29 -24.84
N PHE A 15 -40.91 0.50 -25.25
CA PHE A 15 -40.93 -0.95 -25.06
C PHE A 15 -40.46 -1.72 -26.31
N ASN A 16 -39.55 -1.14 -27.10
CA ASN A 16 -38.90 -1.87 -28.18
C ASN A 16 -37.82 -2.79 -27.56
N PRO A 17 -37.83 -4.11 -27.84
CA PRO A 17 -36.87 -5.06 -27.28
C PRO A 17 -35.41 -4.82 -27.71
N GLN A 18 -35.18 -3.93 -28.68
CA GLN A 18 -33.86 -3.55 -29.16
C GLN A 18 -33.14 -2.57 -28.22
N ASP A 19 -33.87 -1.79 -27.43
CA ASP A 19 -33.33 -0.86 -26.43
C ASP A 19 -32.97 -1.58 -25.11
N ASN A 20 -33.76 -2.60 -24.76
CA ASN A 20 -33.49 -3.49 -23.63
C ASN A 20 -32.15 -4.23 -23.75
N SER A 21 -31.69 -4.53 -24.97
CA SER A 21 -30.39 -5.18 -25.19
C SER A 21 -29.24 -4.23 -24.83
N VAL A 22 -29.35 -2.95 -25.20
CA VAL A 22 -28.34 -1.93 -24.92
C VAL A 22 -28.31 -1.59 -23.43
N GLU A 23 -29.47 -1.51 -22.77
CA GLU A 23 -29.55 -1.33 -21.31
C GLU A 23 -29.00 -2.54 -20.54
N HIS A 24 -29.27 -3.76 -20.99
CA HIS A 24 -28.74 -4.98 -20.39
C HIS A 24 -27.22 -5.11 -20.61
N GLU A 25 -26.72 -4.77 -21.79
CA GLU A 25 -25.29 -4.69 -22.07
C GLU A 25 -24.61 -3.60 -21.24
N ALA A 26 -25.21 -2.42 -21.12
CA ALA A 26 -24.71 -1.34 -20.27
C ALA A 26 -24.65 -1.78 -18.79
N GLN A 27 -25.71 -2.41 -18.28
CA GLN A 27 -25.72 -2.97 -16.91
C GLN A 27 -24.65 -4.06 -16.72
N SER A 28 -24.47 -4.93 -17.71
CA SER A 28 -23.40 -5.95 -17.70
C SER A 28 -22.02 -5.30 -17.65
N TRP A 29 -21.78 -4.27 -18.48
CA TRP A 29 -20.55 -3.47 -18.47
C TRP A 29 -20.31 -2.78 -17.12
N TYR A 30 -21.34 -2.17 -16.50
CA TYR A 30 -21.22 -1.57 -15.18
C TYR A 30 -20.86 -2.59 -14.10
N GLN A 31 -21.45 -3.78 -14.14
CA GLN A 31 -21.10 -4.86 -13.21
C GLN A 31 -19.66 -5.33 -13.41
N GLU A 32 -19.22 -5.47 -14.65
CA GLU A 32 -17.86 -5.92 -14.96
C GLU A 32 -16.81 -4.89 -14.54
N VAL A 33 -17.07 -3.60 -14.81
CA VAL A 33 -16.24 -2.50 -14.32
C VAL A 33 -16.19 -2.46 -12.79
N SER A 34 -17.32 -2.68 -12.11
CA SER A 34 -17.38 -2.71 -10.65
C SER A 34 -16.57 -3.87 -10.06
N LYS A 35 -16.67 -5.07 -10.66
CA LYS A 35 -15.85 -6.24 -10.28
C LYS A 35 -14.37 -5.98 -10.51
N LEU A 36 -14.01 -5.38 -11.65
CA LEU A 36 -12.63 -5.07 -12.00
C LEU A 36 -12.05 -4.03 -11.03
N ARG A 37 -12.83 -3.01 -10.68
CA ARG A 37 -12.45 -2.00 -9.68
C ARG A 37 -12.22 -2.61 -8.31
N ALA A 38 -13.09 -3.51 -7.86
CA ALA A 38 -12.91 -4.23 -6.59
C ALA A 38 -11.63 -5.08 -6.58
N LYS A 39 -11.33 -5.79 -7.68
CA LYS A 39 -10.09 -6.55 -7.84
C LYS A 39 -8.86 -5.64 -7.82
N TYR A 40 -8.92 -4.51 -8.53
CA TYR A 40 -7.84 -3.52 -8.57
C TYR A 40 -7.55 -2.94 -7.17
N GLU A 41 -8.59 -2.53 -6.44
CA GLU A 41 -8.42 -2.01 -5.08
C GLU A 41 -7.85 -3.06 -4.13
N SER A 42 -8.29 -4.32 -4.24
CA SER A 42 -7.73 -5.42 -3.45
C SER A 42 -6.25 -5.63 -3.77
N LEU A 43 -5.88 -5.58 -5.05
CA LEU A 43 -4.49 -5.71 -5.47
C LEU A 43 -3.64 -4.55 -4.98
N GLN A 44 -4.15 -3.31 -5.08
CA GLN A 44 -3.48 -2.10 -4.64
C GLN A 44 -3.26 -2.10 -3.12
N ARG A 45 -4.25 -2.52 -2.33
CA ARG A 45 -4.10 -2.67 -0.87
C ARG A 45 -2.99 -3.65 -0.52
N THR A 46 -2.97 -4.79 -1.19
CA THR A 46 -1.93 -5.81 -1.02
C THR A 46 -0.54 -5.28 -1.41
N GLN A 47 -0.41 -4.60 -2.54
CA GLN A 47 0.86 -3.97 -2.96
C GLN A 47 1.36 -2.95 -1.93
N ARG A 48 0.46 -2.13 -1.38
CA ARG A 48 0.79 -1.16 -0.31
C ARG A 48 1.29 -1.87 0.94
N LEU A 49 0.60 -2.94 1.35
CA LEU A 49 1.00 -3.79 2.48
C LEU A 49 2.37 -4.45 2.31
N TYR A 50 2.82 -4.73 1.09
CA TYR A 50 4.16 -5.30 0.85
C TYR A 50 5.27 -4.23 0.79
N HIS A 51 4.96 -3.02 0.32
CA HIS A 51 5.96 -1.96 0.14
C HIS A 51 6.17 -1.09 1.39
N GLN A 52 5.13 -0.95 2.21
CA GLN A 52 5.11 -0.09 3.39
C GLN A 52 5.84 -0.63 4.64
N PRO A 53 5.95 -1.95 4.91
CA PRO A 53 6.62 -2.48 6.08
C PRO A 53 8.13 -2.19 6.08
N CYS A 54 8.77 -2.32 4.91
CA CYS A 54 10.22 -2.07 4.78
C CYS A 54 10.55 -0.57 4.95
N PHE A 55 9.69 0.30 4.41
CA PHE A 55 9.83 1.75 4.53
C PHE A 55 9.60 2.22 5.97
N SER A 56 8.57 1.71 6.65
CA SER A 56 8.31 2.03 8.06
C SER A 56 9.40 1.49 9.00
N ALA A 57 9.91 0.28 8.76
CA ALA A 57 11.02 -0.27 9.55
C ALA A 57 12.29 0.59 9.47
N SER A 58 12.65 1.04 8.26
CA SER A 58 13.79 1.96 8.06
C SER A 58 13.60 3.28 8.80
N ARG A 59 12.35 3.79 8.79
CA ARG A 59 11.99 5.03 9.49
C ARG A 59 12.05 4.89 11.00
N HIS A 60 11.53 3.80 11.56
CA HIS A 60 11.64 3.53 13.00
C HIS A 60 13.11 3.45 13.45
N LEU A 61 13.99 2.80 12.66
CA LEU A 61 15.44 2.75 12.96
C LEU A 61 16.10 4.13 12.95
N LEU A 62 15.54 5.09 12.21
CA LEU A 62 15.98 6.49 12.19
C LEU A 62 15.27 7.37 13.24
N GLY A 63 14.41 6.79 14.07
CA GLY A 63 13.63 7.50 15.08
C GLY A 63 12.40 8.23 14.53
N GLU A 64 11.99 7.95 13.29
CA GLU A 64 10.80 8.52 12.67
C GLU A 64 9.58 7.59 12.86
N ASP A 65 8.37 8.18 12.96
CA ASP A 65 7.09 7.45 13.04
C ASP A 65 7.00 6.41 14.14
N LEU A 66 7.49 6.77 15.32
CA LEU A 66 7.48 5.90 16.48
C LEU A 66 6.10 5.80 17.16
N GLY A 67 5.13 6.64 16.77
CA GLY A 67 3.80 6.73 17.37
C GLY A 67 2.97 5.43 17.35
N PRO A 68 3.04 4.60 16.29
CA PRO A 68 2.35 3.31 16.24
C PRO A 68 3.02 2.19 17.06
N LEU A 69 4.25 2.38 17.56
CA LEU A 69 4.98 1.35 18.31
C LEU A 69 4.54 1.31 19.78
N SER A 70 4.45 0.10 20.32
CA SER A 70 4.27 -0.09 21.76
C SER A 70 5.56 0.19 22.53
N VAL A 71 5.45 0.43 23.85
CA VAL A 71 6.60 0.63 24.74
C VAL A 71 7.61 -0.52 24.66
N LYS A 72 7.12 -1.76 24.52
CA LYS A 72 7.96 -2.95 24.41
C LYS A 72 8.75 -2.98 23.09
N GLU A 73 8.11 -2.58 21.99
CA GLU A 73 8.77 -2.50 20.68
C GLU A 73 9.80 -1.37 20.64
N LEU A 74 9.50 -0.23 21.26
CA LEU A 74 10.43 0.89 21.44
C LEU A 74 11.68 0.47 22.24
N GLN A 75 11.50 -0.20 23.38
CA GLN A 75 12.64 -0.70 24.18
C GLN A 75 13.49 -1.71 23.41
N ASN A 76 12.85 -2.58 22.62
CA ASN A 76 13.57 -3.54 21.80
C ASN A 76 14.35 -2.87 20.66
N LEU A 77 13.78 -1.84 20.05
CA LEU A 77 14.42 -1.01 19.03
C LEU A 77 15.64 -0.28 19.60
N GLU A 78 15.49 0.35 20.77
CA GLU A 78 16.57 1.03 21.48
C GLU A 78 17.72 0.07 21.79
N LYS A 79 17.42 -1.10 22.37
CA LYS A 79 18.42 -2.13 22.68
C LYS A 79 19.18 -2.60 21.42
N GLN A 80 18.48 -2.75 20.29
CA GLN A 80 19.12 -3.12 19.03
C GLN A 80 20.07 -2.04 18.52
N LEU A 81 19.65 -0.78 18.57
CA LEU A 81 20.48 0.36 18.17
C LEU A 81 21.71 0.51 19.05
N GLU A 82 21.55 0.40 20.38
CA GLU A 82 22.65 0.44 21.33
C GLU A 82 23.66 -0.68 21.09
N GLY A 83 23.17 -1.91 20.87
CA GLY A 83 24.01 -3.07 20.58
C GLY A 83 24.83 -2.89 19.29
N ALA A 84 24.18 -2.45 18.20
CA ALA A 84 24.86 -2.20 16.92
C ALA A 84 25.88 -1.06 17.03
N LEU A 85 25.55 0.01 17.76
CA LEU A 85 26.45 1.13 18.00
C LEU A 85 27.67 0.71 18.83
N ALA A 86 27.46 -0.08 19.88
CA ALA A 86 28.54 -0.60 20.72
C ALA A 86 29.52 -1.46 19.90
N GLN A 87 29.01 -2.38 19.08
CA GLN A 87 29.83 -3.20 18.19
C GLN A 87 30.61 -2.35 17.17
N THR A 88 29.97 -1.34 16.58
CA THR A 88 30.61 -0.43 15.62
C THR A 88 31.75 0.35 16.27
N ARG A 89 31.53 0.88 17.48
CA ARG A 89 32.56 1.58 18.26
C ARG A 89 33.70 0.66 18.63
N GLN A 90 33.41 -0.54 19.15
CA GLN A 90 34.41 -1.53 19.49
C GLN A 90 35.29 -1.87 18.29
N ARG A 91 34.68 -2.13 17.13
CA ARG A 91 35.42 -2.42 15.88
C ARG A 91 36.31 -1.25 15.46
N LYS A 92 35.80 -0.02 15.52
CA LYS A 92 36.58 1.18 15.21
C LYS A 92 37.79 1.34 16.14
N THR A 93 37.58 1.12 17.45
CA THR A 93 38.66 1.15 18.43
C THR A 93 39.70 0.07 18.15
N GLN A 94 39.27 -1.15 17.87
CA GLN A 94 40.16 -2.27 17.55
C GLN A 94 41.04 -1.97 16.33
N MET A 95 40.44 -1.45 15.26
CA MET A 95 41.17 -1.03 14.06
C MET A 95 42.20 0.07 14.35
N MET A 96 41.85 1.03 15.20
CA MET A 96 42.76 2.13 15.58
C MET A 96 43.94 1.62 16.41
N ILE A 97 43.71 0.66 17.31
CA ILE A 97 44.77 0.00 18.09
C ILE A 97 45.72 -0.76 17.16
N GLU A 98 45.18 -1.57 16.24
CA GLU A 98 45.97 -2.31 15.25
C GLU A 98 46.85 -1.37 14.40
N GLN A 99 46.30 -0.22 13.98
CA GLN A 99 47.07 0.80 13.26
C GLN A 99 48.21 1.40 14.12
N MET A 100 47.97 1.66 15.40
CA MET A 100 49.01 2.17 16.30
C MET A 100 50.13 1.14 16.54
N GLU A 101 49.78 -0.14 16.67
CA GLU A 101 50.75 -1.22 16.84
C GLU A 101 51.61 -1.43 15.60
N GLU A 102 51.00 -1.39 14.41
CA GLU A 102 51.70 -1.49 13.13
C GLU A 102 52.70 -0.33 12.96
N LEU A 103 52.29 0.89 13.30
CA LEU A 103 53.17 2.07 13.26
C LEU A 103 54.31 2.00 14.29
N ARG A 104 54.08 1.41 15.47
CA ARG A 104 55.12 1.20 16.49
C ARG A 104 56.13 0.11 16.12
N ARG A 105 55.73 -0.84 15.28
CA ARG A 105 56.59 -1.95 14.82
C ARG A 105 57.46 -1.58 13.61
N LYS A 106 57.17 -0.48 12.92
CA LYS A 106 58.00 0.11 11.87
C LYS A 106 59.04 1.04 12.48
#